data_AF-A0A162TQU6-F1
#
_entry.id   AF-A0A162TQU6-F1
#
_cell.length_a   1.000
_cell.length_b   1.000
_cell.length_c   1.000
_cell.angle_alpha   90.00
_cell.angle_beta   90.00
_cell.angle_gamma   90.00
#
_symmetry.space_group_name_H-M   'P 1'
#
loop_
_entity.id
_entity.type
_entity.pdbx_description
1 polymer ?
#
loop_
_entity_poly.entity_id
_entity_poly.type
_entity_poly.pdbx_seq_one_letter_code
_entity_poly.pdbx_strand_id
1 'polypeptide(L)'
;MRYPSCFLSKIVHKLDVWDSSFKEFLSYPKSADPQQIYSSIMRFKLNQYYLYHHDLHITIYDFFATIMRTIWRHHYRQFYDLIPFDAIQACRHIRTELLRLSNLRSLSH
;
A
#
# COMPACT_ATOMS: atom_id res chain seq x y z
N MET A 1 -4.92 21.63 -14.38
CA MET A 1 -4.58 20.60 -13.37
C MET A 1 -4.08 19.33 -14.07
N ARG A 2 -2.77 19.05 -14.07
CA ARG A 2 -2.12 17.84 -14.62
C ARG A 2 -1.37 17.05 -13.52
N TYR A 3 -1.99 16.87 -12.35
CA TYR A 3 -1.30 16.35 -11.16
C TYR A 3 -1.48 14.85 -10.82
N PRO A 4 -2.55 14.13 -11.21
CA PRO A 4 -2.74 12.77 -10.67
C PRO A 4 -1.71 11.75 -11.18
N SER A 5 -1.23 11.89 -12.42
CA SER A 5 -0.28 10.95 -13.03
C SER A 5 1.13 11.04 -12.44
N CYS A 6 1.64 12.26 -12.20
CA CYS A 6 2.95 12.46 -11.57
C CYS A 6 2.96 11.98 -10.11
N PHE A 7 1.84 12.16 -9.43
CA PHE A 7 1.68 11.71 -8.05
C PHE A 7 1.69 10.18 -7.91
N LEU A 8 0.89 9.48 -8.71
CA LEU A 8 0.83 8.02 -8.64
C LEU A 8 2.18 7.39 -9.03
N SER A 9 2.89 7.96 -10.01
CA SER A 9 4.25 7.55 -10.36
C SER A 9 5.19 7.62 -9.15
N LYS A 10 5.19 8.72 -8.38
CA LYS A 10 6.03 8.84 -7.17
C LYS A 10 5.71 7.79 -6.10
N ILE A 11 4.44 7.43 -5.92
CA ILE A 11 4.04 6.37 -4.98
C ILE A 11 4.54 5.01 -5.45
N VAL A 12 4.33 4.71 -6.73
CA VAL A 12 4.65 3.41 -7.34
C VAL A 12 6.14 3.13 -7.32
N HIS A 13 7.00 4.16 -7.42
CA HIS A 13 8.45 4.01 -7.37
C HIS A 13 9.03 3.76 -5.97
N LYS A 14 8.21 3.67 -4.91
CA LYS A 14 8.65 3.24 -3.56
C LYS A 14 8.63 1.70 -3.45
N LEU A 15 9.47 1.05 -4.24
CA LEU A 15 9.48 -0.40 -4.45
C LEU A 15 9.75 -1.19 -3.17
N ASP A 16 10.63 -0.69 -2.31
CA ASP A 16 10.92 -1.23 -0.99
C ASP A 16 9.66 -1.47 -0.14
N VAL A 17 8.75 -0.49 -0.12
CA VAL A 17 7.49 -0.58 0.62
C VAL A 17 6.52 -1.55 -0.04
N TRP A 18 6.40 -1.50 -1.37
CA TRP A 18 5.54 -2.40 -2.13
C TRP A 18 5.99 -3.86 -2.00
N ASP A 19 7.27 -4.15 -2.22
CA ASP A 19 7.85 -5.49 -2.09
C ASP A 19 7.68 -6.04 -0.68
N SER A 20 7.96 -5.24 0.35
CA SER A 20 7.80 -5.66 1.74
C SER A 20 6.34 -6.02 2.03
N SER A 21 5.41 -5.16 1.62
CA SER A 21 3.98 -5.37 1.83
C SER A 21 3.45 -6.57 1.03
N PHE A 22 3.91 -6.77 -0.21
CA PHE A 22 3.51 -7.89 -1.05
C PHE A 22 4.00 -9.22 -0.47
N LYS A 23 5.27 -9.26 -0.04
CA LYS A 23 5.84 -10.44 0.61
C LYS A 23 5.10 -10.82 1.88
N GLU A 24 4.72 -9.84 2.67
CA GLU A 24 4.04 -10.04 3.95
C GLU A 24 2.56 -10.43 3.78
N PHE A 25 1.81 -9.72 2.93
CA PHE A 25 0.34 -9.80 2.94
C PHE A 25 -0.27 -10.53 1.74
N LEU A 26 0.43 -10.69 0.62
CA LEU A 26 -0.15 -11.35 -0.56
C LEU A 26 0.29 -12.80 -0.64
N SER A 27 -0.57 -13.71 -1.09
CA SER A 27 -0.16 -15.06 -1.49
C SER A 27 0.51 -15.03 -2.86
N TYR A 28 -0.01 -14.21 -3.78
CA TYR A 28 0.55 -13.93 -5.10
C TYR A 28 0.06 -12.55 -5.62
N PRO A 29 0.89 -11.79 -6.35
CA PRO A 29 2.34 -11.92 -6.50
C PRO A 29 3.11 -11.52 -5.23
N LYS A 30 4.31 -12.09 -5.03
CA LYS A 30 5.20 -11.80 -3.89
C LYS A 30 6.26 -10.73 -4.20
N SER A 31 6.27 -10.20 -5.42
CA SER A 31 7.17 -9.14 -5.88
C SER A 31 6.39 -8.02 -6.53
N ALA A 32 6.84 -6.80 -6.31
CA ALA A 32 6.23 -5.60 -6.83
C ALA A 32 6.82 -5.22 -8.19
N ASP A 33 6.02 -5.30 -9.23
CA ASP A 33 6.33 -4.64 -10.50
C ASP A 33 5.64 -3.26 -10.55
N PRO A 34 6.39 -2.15 -10.64
CA PRO A 34 5.81 -0.81 -10.60
C PRO A 34 4.88 -0.54 -11.79
N GLN A 35 5.16 -1.06 -12.99
CA GLN A 35 4.29 -0.85 -14.15
C GLN A 35 2.96 -1.59 -13.98
N GLN A 36 3.01 -2.81 -13.48
CA GLN A 36 1.84 -3.63 -13.15
C GLN A 36 1.02 -2.96 -12.05
N ILE A 37 1.64 -2.50 -10.96
CA ILE A 37 0.96 -1.79 -9.86
C ILE A 37 0.27 -0.54 -10.41
N TYR A 38 0.99 0.29 -11.16
CA TYR A 38 0.43 1.51 -11.76
C TYR A 38 -0.77 1.19 -12.65
N SER A 39 -0.62 0.23 -13.57
CA SER A 39 -1.69 -0.20 -14.48
C SER A 39 -2.91 -0.73 -13.73
N SER A 40 -2.68 -1.52 -12.68
CA SER A 40 -3.72 -2.14 -11.86
C SER A 40 -4.51 -1.10 -11.07
N ILE A 41 -3.83 -0.11 -10.48
CA ILE A 41 -4.46 1.01 -9.78
C ILE A 41 -5.24 1.88 -10.77
N MET A 42 -4.62 2.28 -11.88
CA MET A 42 -5.23 3.15 -12.90
C MET A 42 -6.48 2.53 -13.53
N ARG A 43 -6.51 1.21 -13.69
CA ARG A 43 -7.65 0.47 -14.25
C ARG A 43 -8.61 -0.05 -13.18
N PHE A 44 -8.31 0.18 -11.91
CA PHE A 44 -9.04 -0.39 -10.77
C PHE A 44 -9.20 -1.92 -10.84
N LYS A 45 -8.20 -2.61 -11.43
CA LYS A 45 -8.16 -4.08 -11.60
C LYS A 45 -7.26 -4.71 -10.56
N LEU A 46 -7.69 -4.65 -9.29
CA LEU A 46 -6.94 -5.16 -8.13
C LEU A 46 -7.29 -6.61 -7.75
N ASN A 47 -8.30 -7.20 -8.39
CA ASN A 47 -8.74 -8.58 -8.15
C ASN A 47 -7.71 -9.66 -8.50
N GLN A 48 -6.67 -9.33 -9.26
CA GLN A 48 -5.57 -10.24 -9.56
C GLN A 48 -4.60 -10.45 -8.38
N TYR A 49 -4.67 -9.61 -7.35
CA TYR A 49 -3.84 -9.71 -6.16
C TYR A 49 -4.60 -10.49 -5.09
N TYR A 50 -3.98 -11.56 -4.59
CA TYR A 50 -4.59 -12.44 -3.62
C TYR A 50 -3.98 -12.19 -2.25
N LEU A 51 -4.79 -11.81 -1.27
CA LEU A 51 -4.35 -11.70 0.12
C LEU A 51 -4.03 -13.10 0.66
N TYR A 52 -2.99 -13.18 1.46
CA TYR A 52 -2.70 -14.36 2.24
C TYR A 52 -3.75 -14.46 3.35
N HIS A 53 -4.66 -15.42 3.22
CA HIS A 53 -5.73 -15.68 4.18
C HIS A 53 -5.16 -16.32 5.46
N HIS A 54 -4.53 -15.51 6.30
CA HIS A 54 -4.69 -15.65 7.74
C HIS A 54 -5.97 -14.92 8.18
N ASP A 55 -6.30 -14.88 9.47
CA ASP A 55 -7.50 -14.26 10.09
C ASP A 55 -7.63 -12.72 9.88
N LEU A 56 -7.11 -12.21 8.76
CA LEU A 56 -7.16 -10.85 8.29
C LEU A 56 -8.49 -10.58 7.57
N HIS A 57 -9.37 -9.85 8.22
CA HIS A 57 -10.67 -9.42 7.69
C HIS A 57 -10.54 -8.10 6.89
N ILE A 58 -9.68 -8.06 5.88
CA ILE A 58 -9.47 -6.90 5.00
C ILE A 58 -9.68 -7.25 3.53
N THR A 59 -10.06 -6.26 2.71
CA THR A 59 -10.11 -6.41 1.25
C THR A 59 -8.78 -6.02 0.61
N ILE A 60 -8.58 -6.43 -0.64
CA ILE A 60 -7.45 -5.97 -1.44
C ILE A 60 -7.47 -4.45 -1.65
N TYR A 61 -8.64 -3.82 -1.64
CA TYR A 61 -8.76 -2.37 -1.72
C TYR A 61 -8.26 -1.68 -0.45
N ASP A 62 -8.58 -2.24 0.72
CA ASP A 62 -8.06 -1.76 2.01
C ASP A 62 -6.53 -1.83 2.04
N PHE A 63 -5.98 -2.91 1.49
CA PHE A 63 -4.54 -3.12 1.33
C PHE A 63 -3.87 -2.03 0.49
N PHE A 64 -4.28 -1.87 -0.78
CA PHE A 64 -3.69 -0.86 -1.67
C PHE A 64 -3.91 0.57 -1.16
N ALA A 65 -5.11 0.87 -0.65
CA ALA A 65 -5.42 2.19 -0.10
C ALA A 65 -4.54 2.53 1.10
N THR A 66 -4.20 1.55 1.95
CA THR A 66 -3.33 1.76 3.11
C THR A 66 -1.88 2.02 2.71
N ILE A 67 -1.35 1.27 1.75
CA ILE A 67 0.00 1.51 1.21
C ILE A 67 0.08 2.89 0.57
N MET A 68 -0.85 3.24 -0.32
CA MET A 68 -0.88 4.54 -0.99
C MET A 68 -1.00 5.70 0.00
N ARG A 69 -1.90 5.61 0.99
CA ARG A 69 -2.05 6.64 2.04
C ARG A 69 -0.76 6.79 2.85
N THR A 70 -0.10 5.69 3.17
CA THR A 70 1.14 5.71 3.97
C THR A 70 2.27 6.35 3.18
N ILE A 71 2.53 5.90 1.95
CA ILE A 71 3.56 6.49 1.10
C ILE A 71 3.28 7.97 0.87
N TRP A 72 2.03 8.35 0.62
CA TRP A 72 1.64 9.76 0.49
C TRP A 72 1.97 10.57 1.74
N ARG A 73 1.58 10.10 2.92
CA ARG A 73 1.86 10.79 4.19
C ARG A 73 3.37 11.00 4.39
N HIS A 74 4.18 9.98 4.11
CA HIS A 74 5.62 10.10 4.21
C HIS A 74 6.20 11.04 3.13
N HIS A 75 5.68 11.01 1.90
CA HIS A 75 6.08 11.95 0.85
C HIS A 75 5.74 13.39 1.20
N TYR A 76 4.56 13.63 1.77
CA TYR A 76 4.14 14.94 2.27
C TYR A 76 5.13 15.45 3.32
N ARG A 77 5.46 14.63 4.32
CA ARG A 77 6.44 14.98 5.37
C ARG A 77 7.83 15.26 4.79
N GLN A 78 8.25 14.51 3.79
CA GLN A 78 9.53 14.76 3.12
C GLN A 78 9.54 16.10 2.40
N PHE A 79 8.44 16.48 1.77
CA PHE A 79 8.35 17.72 1.01
C PHE A 79 8.18 18.96 1.88
N TYR A 80 7.31 18.91 2.89
CA TYR A 80 6.94 20.06 3.71
C TYR A 80 7.72 20.17 5.01
N ASP A 81 8.06 19.04 5.63
CA ASP A 81 8.72 19.01 6.95
C ASP A 81 10.21 18.64 6.86
N LEU A 82 10.73 18.41 5.65
CA LEU A 82 12.10 17.97 5.37
C LEU A 82 12.51 16.67 6.09
N ILE A 83 11.54 15.85 6.48
CA ILE A 83 11.78 14.56 7.15
C ILE A 83 12.12 13.51 6.08
N PRO A 84 13.28 12.82 6.16
CA PRO A 84 13.64 11.81 5.17
C PRO A 84 12.62 10.65 5.15
N PHE A 85 12.45 10.05 3.97
CA PHE A 85 11.58 8.89 3.82
C PHE A 85 12.22 7.66 4.47
N ASP A 86 11.58 7.14 5.52
CA ASP A 86 11.94 5.89 6.18
C ASP A 86 10.98 4.78 5.74
N ALA A 87 11.50 3.87 4.90
CA ALA A 87 10.76 2.73 4.38
C ALA A 87 10.38 1.72 5.46
N ILE A 88 11.25 1.52 6.46
CA ILE A 88 11.01 0.57 7.55
C ILE A 88 9.84 1.08 8.40
N GLN A 89 9.84 2.38 8.72
CA GLN A 89 8.74 3.00 9.43
C GLN A 89 7.44 2.95 8.61
N ALA A 90 7.50 3.20 7.30
CA ALA A 90 6.34 3.09 6.42
C ALA A 90 5.75 1.66 6.42
N CYS A 91 6.58 0.63 6.29
CA CYS A 91 6.15 -0.77 6.35
C CYS A 91 5.51 -1.12 7.71
N ARG A 92 6.11 -0.67 8.82
CA ARG A 92 5.52 -0.85 10.16
C ARG A 92 4.15 -0.19 10.28
N HIS A 93 4.00 1.04 9.80
CA HIS A 93 2.70 1.73 9.79
C HIS A 93 1.66 0.99 8.94
N ILE A 94 2.04 0.49 7.76
CA ILE A 94 1.15 -0.30 6.91
C ILE A 94 0.68 -1.55 7.66
N ARG A 95 1.59 -2.32 8.25
CA ARG A 95 1.23 -3.51 9.03
C ARG A 95 0.27 -3.18 10.16
N THR A 96 0.59 -2.18 10.98
CA THR A 96 -0.26 -1.78 12.11
C THR A 96 -1.66 -1.35 11.64
N GLU A 97 -1.75 -0.57 10.57
CA GLU A 97 -3.03 -0.08 10.07
C GLU A 97 -3.88 -1.20 9.47
N LEU A 98 -3.28 -2.13 8.73
CA LEU A 98 -4.00 -3.28 8.17
C LEU A 98 -4.54 -4.21 9.26
N LEU A 99 -3.76 -4.46 10.32
CA LEU A 99 -4.22 -5.21 11.48
C LEU A 99 -5.34 -4.48 12.22
N ARG A 100 -5.23 -3.16 12.38
CA ARG A 100 -6.29 -2.34 12.98
C ARG A 100 -7.58 -2.42 12.17
N LEU A 101 -7.50 -2.29 10.85
CA LEU A 101 -8.66 -2.39 9.95
C LEU A 101 -9.30 -3.79 10.00
N SER A 102 -8.47 -4.84 10.03
CA SER A 102 -8.94 -6.21 10.22
C SER A 102 -9.75 -6.37 11.49
N ASN A 103 -9.20 -5.91 12.63
CA ASN A 103 -9.85 -6.03 13.94
C ASN A 103 -11.15 -5.23 14.02
N LEU A 104 -11.20 -4.05 13.41
CA LEU A 104 -12.44 -3.26 13.36
C LEU A 104 -13.55 -3.98 12.59
N ARG A 105 -13.17 -4.71 11.54
CA ARG A 105 -14.14 -5.44 10.71
C ARG A 105 -14.58 -6.75 11.36
N SER A 106 -13.69 -7.44 12.08
CA SER A 106 -14.07 -8.63 12.85
C SER A 106 -15.06 -8.32 13.97
N LEU A 107 -15.03 -7.11 14.53
CA LEU A 107 -15.98 -6.64 15.56
C LEU A 107 -17.32 -6.16 14.99
N SER A 108 -17.44 -6.03 13.67
CA SER A 108 -18.66 -5.54 13.00
C SER A 108 -19.63 -6.66 12.56
N HIS A 109 -19.31 -7.91 12.92
CA HIS A 109 -20.12 -9.11 12.74
C HIS A 109 -20.40 -9.74 14.10
#